data_AF-A0A246E3K0-F1
#
_entry.id   AF-A0A246E3K0-F1
#
_cell.length_a   1.000
_cell.length_b   1.000
_cell.length_c   1.000
_cell.angle_alpha   90.00
_cell.angle_beta   90.00
_cell.angle_gamma   90.00
#
_symmetry.space_group_name_H-M   'P 1'
#
loop_
_entity.id
_entity.type
_entity.pdbx_description
1 polymer ?
#
loop_
_entity_poly.entity_id
_entity_poly.type
_entity_poly.pdbx_seq_one_letter_code
_entity_poly.pdbx_strand_id
1 'polypeptide(L)' 'MKPHAIIMHPAPVNRGCEISGHLVEAPSSRIFEQMGNGVMVRMAILEQVLHGRETK' A
#
# COMPACT_ATOMS: atom_id res chain seq x y z
N MET A 1 -16.71 -1.22 -12.73
CA MET A 1 -16.05 -0.60 -11.56
C MET A 1 -16.52 0.84 -11.43
N LYS A 2 -16.65 1.41 -10.23
CA LYS A 2 -16.92 2.85 -10.10
C LYS A 2 -15.77 3.64 -10.74
N PRO A 3 -16.01 4.82 -11.36
CA PRO A 3 -14.99 5.57 -12.09
C PRO A 3 -13.70 5.86 -11.29
N HIS A 4 -13.82 6.00 -9.96
CA HIS A 4 -12.70 6.31 -9.06
C HIS A 4 -12.30 5.15 -8.15
N ALA A 5 -12.80 3.93 -8.39
CA ALA A 5 -12.39 2.77 -7.60
C ALA A 5 -10.94 2.38 -7.94
N ILE A 6 -10.15 2.10 -6.91
CA ILE A 6 -8.79 1.58 -7.02
C ILE A 6 -8.73 0.14 -6.51
N ILE A 7 -7.69 -0.57 -6.93
CA ILE A 7 -7.41 -1.94 -6.50
C ILE A 7 -6.21 -1.91 -5.56
N MET A 8 -6.37 -2.44 -4.36
CA MET A 8 -5.33 -2.56 -3.33
C MET A 8 -5.27 -4.00 -2.82
N HIS A 9 -4.08 -4.44 -2.43
CA HIS A 9 -3.85 -5.76 -1.84
C HIS A 9 -2.48 -5.77 -1.17
N PRO A 10 -2.33 -6.28 0.06
CA PRO A 10 -1.01 -6.51 0.64
C PRO A 10 -0.28 -7.62 -0.13
N ALA A 11 1.01 -7.46 -0.40
CA ALA A 11 1.83 -8.49 -1.03
C ALA A 11 2.33 -9.53 0.00
N PRO A 12 2.68 -10.77 -0.42
CA PRO A 12 2.61 -11.30 -1.79
C PRO A 12 1.17 -11.57 -2.26
N VAL A 13 0.97 -11.59 -3.59
CA VAL A 13 -0.36 -11.77 -4.21
C VAL A 13 -0.45 -13.16 -4.84
N ASN A 14 -1.46 -13.95 -4.46
CA ASN A 14 -1.74 -15.25 -5.07
C ASN A 14 -2.59 -15.07 -6.35
N ARG A 15 -1.90 -14.80 -7.47
CA ARG A 15 -2.53 -14.57 -8.79
C ARG A 15 -3.40 -15.75 -9.22
N GLY A 16 -4.59 -15.46 -9.72
CA GLY A 16 -5.56 -16.46 -10.18
C GLY A 16 -6.34 -17.16 -9.06
N CYS A 17 -5.98 -16.92 -7.79
CA CYS A 17 -6.72 -17.39 -6.62
C CYS A 17 -7.42 -16.21 -5.91
N GLU A 18 -6.65 -15.24 -5.43
CA GLU A 18 -7.15 -14.07 -4.69
C GLU A 18 -7.62 -12.97 -5.65
N ILE A 19 -6.85 -12.76 -6.71
CA ILE A 19 -7.07 -11.70 -7.69
C ILE A 19 -6.68 -12.20 -9.08
N SER A 20 -7.46 -11.83 -10.09
CA SER A 20 -7.10 -12.14 -11.47
C SER A 20 -5.77 -11.48 -11.82
N GLY A 21 -4.87 -12.21 -12.48
CA GLY A 21 -3.50 -11.74 -12.75
C GLY A 21 -3.46 -10.38 -13.43
N HIS A 22 -4.31 -10.15 -14.45
CA HIS A 22 -4.37 -8.89 -15.20
C HIS A 22 -4.81 -7.68 -14.37
N LEU A 23 -5.43 -7.89 -13.20
CA LEU A 23 -5.85 -6.80 -12.31
C LEU A 23 -4.72 -6.31 -11.41
N VAL A 24 -3.65 -7.09 -11.22
CA VAL A 24 -2.51 -6.73 -10.36
C VAL A 24 -1.75 -5.54 -10.95
N GLU A 25 -1.56 -5.51 -12.27
CA GLU A 25 -0.89 -4.45 -13.01
C GLU A 25 -1.87 -3.52 -13.78
N ALA A 26 -3.17 -3.57 -13.49
CA ALA A 26 -4.16 -2.72 -14.16
C ALA A 26 -3.92 -1.22 -13.85
N PRO A 27 -4.35 -0.28 -14.71
CA PRO A 27 -4.18 1.16 -14.48
C PRO A 27 -4.78 1.69 -13.15
N SER A 28 -5.84 1.03 -12.66
CA SER A 28 -6.49 1.32 -11.38
C SER A 28 -5.82 0.64 -10.17
N SER A 29 -4.80 -0.20 -10.39
CA SER A 29 -4.07 -0.89 -9.32
C SER A 29 -3.13 0.07 -8.59
N ARG A 30 -3.09 -0.09 -7.27
CA ARG A 30 -2.21 0.64 -6.35
C ARG A 30 -1.40 -0.30 -5.48
N ILE A 31 -1.33 -1.59 -5.82
CA ILE A 31 -0.63 -2.62 -5.04
C ILE A 31 0.86 -2.26 -4.87
N PHE A 32 1.56 -1.92 -5.95
CA PHE A 32 2.99 -1.57 -5.88
C PHE A 32 3.24 -0.21 -5.24
N GLU A 33 2.38 0.78 -5.52
CA GLU A 33 2.47 2.10 -4.88
C GLU A 33 2.26 1.99 -3.37
N GLN A 34 1.27 1.22 -2.92
CA GLN A 34 1.03 0.90 -1.51
C GLN A 34 2.26 0.27 -0.84
N MET A 35 2.93 -0.68 -1.50
CA MET A 35 4.16 -1.28 -0.97
C MET A 35 5.27 -0.24 -0.77
N GLY A 36 5.47 0.65 -1.74
CA GLY A 36 6.43 1.76 -1.65
C GLY A 36 6.08 2.73 -0.53
N ASN A 37 4.80 3.12 -0.45
CA ASN A 37 4.27 4.00 0.60
C ASN A 37 4.47 3.39 2.01
N GLY A 38 4.44 2.06 2.13
CA GLY A 38 4.71 1.37 3.39
C GLY A 38 6.07 1.69 4.00
N VAL A 39 7.11 1.97 3.20
CA VAL A 39 8.43 2.39 3.70
C VAL A 39 8.33 3.75 4.36
N MET A 40 7.73 4.72 3.67
CA MET A 40 7.58 6.09 4.15
C MET A 40 6.73 6.16 5.42
N VAL A 41 5.65 5.40 5.48
CA VAL A 41 4.80 5.31 6.67
C VAL A 41 5.58 4.77 7.86
N ARG A 42 6.35 3.69 7.68
CA ARG A 42 7.19 3.14 8.78
C ARG A 42 8.27 4.13 9.22
N MET A 43 8.89 4.85 8.30
CA MET A 43 9.87 5.90 8.64
C MET A 43 9.22 7.00 9.48
N ALA A 44 8.04 7.48 9.10
CA ALA A 44 7.30 8.48 9.86
C ALA A 44 6.93 7.98 11.26
N ILE A 45 6.44 6.73 11.36
CA ILE A 45 6.12 6.11 12.65
C ILE A 45 7.37 6.00 13.54
N LEU A 46 8.50 5.54 12.98
CA LEU A 46 9.75 5.42 13.72
C LEU A 46 10.28 6.78 14.17
N GLU A 47 10.22 7.79 13.31
CA GLU A 47 10.59 9.17 13.66
C GLU A 47 9.75 9.68 14.84
N GLN A 48 8.42 9.52 14.76
CA GLN A 48 7.52 9.97 15.82
C GLN A 48 7.69 9.19 17.13
N VAL A 49 8.00 7.89 17.08
CA VAL A 49 8.27 7.09 18.29
C VAL A 49 9.60 7.50 18.94
N LEU A 50 10.62 7.81 18.15
CA LEU A 50 11.97 8.13 18.63
C LEU A 50 12.09 9.59 19.11
N HIS A 51 11.46 10.54 18.42
CA HIS A 51 11.62 11.99 18.69
C HIS A 51 10.31 12.69 19.09
N GLY A 52 9.15 12.12 18.73
CA GLY A 52 7.83 12.71 18.97
C GLY A 52 7.35 12.68 20.43
N ARG A 53 8.15 12.16 21.38
CA ARG A 53 7.84 12.26 22.83
C ARG A 53 8.25 13.59 23.47
N GLU A 54 8.93 14.47 22.74
CA GLU A 54 9.28 15.81 23.23
C GLU A 54 8.26 16.90 22.88
N THR A 55 7.21 16.56 22.12
CA THR A 55 6.08 17.46 21.94
C THR A 55 5.09 17.25 23.09
N LYS A 56 5.06 18.25 23.98
CA LYS A 56 4.01 18.44 24.99
C LYS A 56 2.61 18.42 24.38
#